data_AF-A0AA38IDW6-F1
#
_entry.id   AF-A0AA38IDW6-F1
#
_cell.length_a   1.000
_cell.length_b   1.000
_cell.length_c   1.000
_cell.angle_alpha   90.00
_cell.angle_beta   90.00
_cell.angle_gamma   90.00
#
_symmetry.space_group_name_H-M   'P 1'
#
loop_
_entity.id
_entity.type
_entity.pdbx_description
1 polymer ?
#
loop_
_entity_poly.entity_id
_entity_poly.type
_entity_poly.pdbx_seq_one_letter_code
_entity_poly.pdbx_strand_id
1 'polypeptide(L)'
;MISRLITSRNVLRTIRSLTPARNLCSLSKVKNYSKVFLIGASYPFSKDYSSFSMDDFDLKLKEACERGESAITELMNMLQTSIKDVTQAYKESLKKQITLIDEATKEGASSSKWDDLPQFRTQAAEMSQQFQKLVVTINTLGGIAKNETLKYITQQEKQFQLLSKKHKELEKLIIKQMEEIKGLEEKLLQKNRENISIQRGNKQRRCRQKHQNKTSFKNSLHNTSQRTKLIKNIQVRDCCVKCKGIIEWKRNQPRRCVRCDQGPGKCQTGVSCYVYEMW
;
A
#
# COMPACT_ATOMS: atom_id res chain seq x y z
N MET A 1 -34.97 -12.95 27.05
CA MET A 1 -34.82 -12.86 25.58
C MET A 1 -33.35 -12.52 25.29
N ILE A 2 -32.42 -13.48 25.31
CA ILE A 2 -32.06 -14.48 24.28
C ILE A 2 -31.55 -13.84 22.97
N SER A 3 -30.28 -14.19 22.68
CA SER A 3 -29.52 -14.14 21.40
C SER A 3 -28.82 -12.83 21.04
N ARG A 4 -27.50 -12.70 21.24
CA ARG A 4 -26.37 -13.23 20.43
C ARG A 4 -26.39 -12.75 18.97
N LEU A 5 -25.36 -11.99 18.58
CA LEU A 5 -24.44 -12.37 17.50
C LEU A 5 -23.10 -11.65 17.68
N ILE A 6 -22.11 -12.44 18.10
CA ILE A 6 -20.68 -12.19 17.94
C ILE A 6 -20.30 -12.86 16.61
N THR A 7 -19.65 -12.13 15.71
CA THR A 7 -18.53 -12.69 14.93
C THR A 7 -17.54 -11.59 14.55
N SER A 8 -16.38 -11.64 15.20
CA SER A 8 -15.14 -11.02 14.75
C SER A 8 -14.37 -11.96 13.82
N ARG A 9 -13.39 -11.38 13.11
CA ARG A 9 -12.27 -11.98 12.35
C ARG A 9 -12.46 -12.04 10.83
N ASN A 10 -11.78 -11.12 10.13
CA ASN A 10 -10.56 -11.46 9.38
C ASN A 10 -9.89 -10.18 8.84
N VAL A 11 -8.83 -9.75 9.54
CA VAL A 11 -7.77 -8.90 8.98
C VAL A 11 -6.53 -9.79 8.89
N LEU A 12 -5.76 -9.61 7.80
CA LEU A 12 -4.49 -10.25 7.43
C LEU A 12 -4.56 -11.46 6.48
N ARG A 13 -4.62 -11.13 5.18
CA ARG A 13 -3.79 -11.61 4.06
C ARG A 13 -4.29 -10.80 2.86
N THR A 14 -3.52 -9.92 2.23
CA THR A 14 -2.70 -10.30 1.06
C THR A 14 -1.89 -9.08 0.62
N ILE A 15 -0.57 -9.14 0.72
CA ILE A 15 0.34 -8.39 -0.16
C ILE A 15 1.25 -9.43 -0.79
N ARG A 16 1.00 -9.75 -2.06
CA ARG A 16 2.01 -10.18 -3.04
C ARG A 16 1.35 -10.28 -4.43
N SER A 17 2.13 -9.83 -5.42
CA SER A 17 1.99 -9.95 -6.88
C SER A 17 0.92 -9.13 -7.61
N LEU A 18 1.34 -7.94 -8.09
CA LEU A 18 0.90 -7.33 -9.34
C LEU A 18 2.18 -6.76 -9.98
N THR A 19 2.73 -7.38 -11.02
CA THR A 19 2.37 -7.22 -12.45
C THR A 19 2.75 -8.48 -13.27
N PRO A 20 2.49 -8.54 -14.59
CA PRO A 20 1.29 -8.16 -15.32
C PRO A 20 0.81 -9.33 -16.20
N ALA A 21 -0.49 -9.53 -16.35
CA ALA A 21 -1.01 -10.41 -17.39
C ALA A 21 -2.24 -9.80 -18.05
N ARG A 22 -2.07 -9.56 -19.35
CA ARG A 22 -3.09 -9.36 -20.37
C ARG A 22 -4.31 -10.25 -20.14
N ASN A 23 -5.51 -9.69 -20.26
CA ASN A 23 -6.50 -10.11 -21.25
C ASN A 23 -7.75 -9.23 -21.23
N LEU A 24 -7.95 -8.57 -22.37
CA LEU A 24 -9.21 -8.56 -23.13
C LEU A 24 -10.48 -8.23 -22.33
N CYS A 25 -10.76 -6.94 -22.17
CA CYS A 25 -12.13 -6.45 -22.18
C CYS A 25 -12.44 -5.93 -23.58
N SER A 26 -13.47 -6.54 -24.17
CA SER A 26 -14.15 -6.14 -25.39
C SER A 26 -14.61 -4.69 -25.30
N LEU A 27 -13.94 -3.82 -26.07
CA LEU A 27 -14.47 -2.50 -26.40
C LEU A 27 -15.70 -2.69 -27.29
N SER A 28 -16.85 -2.27 -26.77
CA SER A 28 -18.01 -1.94 -27.58
C SER A 28 -17.59 -0.96 -28.67
N LYS A 29 -17.79 -1.35 -29.93
CA LYS A 29 -17.54 -0.53 -31.12
C LYS A 29 -18.43 0.72 -31.08
N VAL A 30 -17.92 1.82 -30.53
CA VAL A 30 -18.48 3.15 -30.77
C VAL A 30 -17.92 3.63 -32.11
N LYS A 31 -18.71 3.46 -33.18
CA LYS A 31 -18.48 4.15 -34.45
C LYS A 31 -18.82 5.62 -34.26
N ASN A 32 -17.89 6.42 -33.74
CA ASN A 32 -17.99 7.88 -33.79
C ASN A 32 -17.26 8.36 -35.05
N TYR A 33 -18.04 8.59 -36.11
CA TYR A 33 -17.59 9.41 -37.23
C TYR A 33 -17.68 10.87 -36.77
N SER A 34 -16.57 11.44 -36.33
CA SER A 34 -16.44 12.89 -36.21
C SER A 34 -16.46 13.47 -37.61
N LYS A 35 -17.64 13.86 -38.11
CA LYS A 35 -17.75 14.84 -39.19
C LYS A 35 -17.12 16.12 -38.66
N VAL A 36 -15.85 16.33 -39.01
CA VAL A 36 -15.19 17.63 -38.91
C VAL A 36 -15.91 18.53 -39.91
N PHE A 37 -16.97 19.20 -39.46
CA PHE A 37 -17.51 20.34 -40.17
C PHE A 37 -16.48 21.47 -40.00
N LEU A 38 -15.71 21.71 -41.07
CA LEU A 38 -15.01 22.96 -41.27
C LEU A 38 -16.09 24.05 -41.45
N ILE A 39 -16.58 24.60 -40.34
CA ILE A 39 -17.30 25.86 -40.36
C ILE A 39 -16.24 26.91 -40.64
N GLY A 40 -16.13 27.29 -41.92
CA GLY A 40 -15.39 28.46 -42.35
C GLY A 40 -16.08 29.70 -41.78
N ALA A 41 -15.77 30.04 -40.54
CA ALA A 41 -16.08 31.34 -39.99
C ALA A 41 -15.20 32.36 -40.74
N SER A 42 -15.82 33.07 -41.68
CA SER A 42 -15.26 34.28 -42.27
C SER A 42 -15.10 35.32 -41.14
N TYR A 43 -13.94 35.31 -40.49
CA TYR A 43 -13.59 36.35 -39.54
C TYR A 43 -13.59 37.70 -40.29
N PRO A 44 -14.35 38.70 -39.82
CA PRO A 44 -14.29 40.04 -40.38
C PRO A 44 -12.88 40.58 -40.11
N PHE A 45 -12.08 40.65 -41.16
CA PHE A 45 -10.75 41.23 -41.16
C PHE A 45 -10.92 42.76 -41.02
N SER A 46 -11.08 43.25 -39.78
CA SER A 46 -11.06 44.69 -39.51
C SER A 46 -9.67 45.21 -39.85
N LYS A 47 -9.58 46.17 -40.76
CA LYS A 47 -8.33 46.75 -41.29
C LYS A 47 -7.68 47.77 -40.36
N ASP A 48 -7.93 47.68 -39.05
CA ASP A 48 -7.33 48.57 -38.07
C ASP A 48 -5.97 48.03 -37.62
N TYR A 49 -5.07 47.83 -38.58
CA TYR A 49 -3.64 47.63 -38.31
C TYR A 49 -3.03 48.98 -37.95
N SER A 50 -3.35 49.48 -36.75
CA SER A 50 -2.48 50.47 -36.10
C SER A 50 -1.11 49.81 -35.97
N SER A 51 -0.04 50.53 -36.35
CA SER A 51 1.35 50.06 -36.37
C SER A 51 1.75 49.36 -35.07
N PHE A 52 1.56 48.05 -35.01
CA PHE A 52 1.98 47.22 -33.90
C PHE A 52 3.49 47.04 -34.07
N SER A 53 4.27 47.77 -33.27
CA SER A 53 5.72 47.56 -33.26
C SER A 53 6.01 46.12 -32.82
N MET A 54 6.94 45.46 -33.50
CA MET A 54 7.42 44.13 -33.12
C MET A 54 7.88 44.09 -31.64
N ASP A 55 8.37 45.22 -31.12
CA ASP A 55 8.83 45.37 -29.74
C ASP A 55 7.70 45.17 -28.69
N ASP A 56 6.45 45.50 -29.03
CA ASP A 56 5.31 45.34 -28.11
C ASP A 56 4.92 43.86 -27.94
N PHE A 57 5.14 43.04 -28.97
CA PHE A 57 4.89 41.61 -28.89
C PHE A 57 5.90 40.91 -27.98
N ASP A 58 7.18 41.20 -28.15
CA ASP A 58 8.26 40.62 -27.34
C ASP A 58 8.11 41.00 -25.85
N LEU A 59 7.68 42.23 -25.57
CA LEU A 59 7.38 42.68 -24.22
C LEU A 59 6.24 41.87 -23.58
N LYS A 60 5.12 41.71 -24.29
CA LYS A 60 3.97 40.93 -23.81
C LYS A 60 4.31 39.45 -23.60
N LEU A 61 5.14 38.88 -24.48
CA LEU A 61 5.60 37.51 -24.34
C LEU A 61 6.47 37.34 -23.09
N LYS A 62 7.37 38.30 -22.83
CA LYS A 62 8.20 38.31 -21.63
C LYS A 62 7.37 38.42 -20.36
N GLU A 63 6.42 39.35 -20.30
CA GLU A 63 5.50 39.48 -19.17
C GLU A 63 4.66 38.23 -18.92
N ALA A 64 4.21 37.57 -19.98
CA ALA A 64 3.47 36.30 -19.86
C ALA A 64 4.37 35.19 -19.29
N CYS A 65 5.64 35.14 -19.70
CA CYS A 65 6.60 34.18 -19.17
C CYS A 65 6.89 34.42 -17.67
N GLU A 66 7.08 35.67 -17.27
CA GLU A 66 7.31 36.07 -15.88
C GLU A 66 6.09 35.73 -15.00
N ARG A 67 4.87 36.02 -15.49
CA ARG A 67 3.62 35.62 -14.81
C ARG A 67 3.53 34.10 -14.64
N GLY A 68 3.93 33.34 -15.66
CA GLY A 68 4.00 31.88 -15.60
C GLY A 68 4.98 31.38 -14.52
N GLU A 69 6.16 31.98 -14.43
CA GLU A 69 7.17 31.65 -13.41
C GLU A 69 6.68 31.93 -11.99
N SER A 70 6.03 33.08 -11.78
CA SER A 70 5.41 33.43 -10.50
C SER A 70 4.32 32.43 -10.12
N ALA A 71 3.43 32.09 -11.06
CA ALA A 71 2.35 31.14 -10.82
C ALA A 71 2.86 29.73 -10.47
N ILE A 72 3.89 29.23 -11.17
CA ILE A 72 4.53 27.95 -10.86
C ILE A 72 5.11 27.98 -9.44
N THR A 73 5.78 29.08 -9.07
CA THR A 73 6.39 29.22 -7.75
C THR A 73 5.33 29.23 -6.65
N GLU A 74 4.23 29.96 -6.85
CA GLU A 74 3.11 30.01 -5.92
C GLU A 74 2.46 28.63 -5.73
N LEU A 75 2.17 27.91 -6.83
CA LEU A 75 1.63 26.54 -6.78
C LEU A 75 2.56 25.59 -6.02
N MET A 76 3.87 25.67 -6.25
CA MET A 76 4.86 24.83 -5.55
C MET A 76 4.91 25.15 -4.05
N ASN A 77 4.78 26.42 -3.67
CA ASN A 77 4.72 26.83 -2.27
C ASN A 77 3.42 26.35 -1.60
N MET A 78 2.28 26.43 -2.28
CA MET A 78 1.01 25.91 -1.76
C MET A 78 1.04 24.39 -1.55
N LEU A 79 1.63 23.65 -2.49
CA LEU A 79 1.87 22.21 -2.33
C LEU A 79 2.79 21.94 -1.15
N GLN A 80 3.87 22.71 -0.99
CA GLN A 80 4.78 22.58 0.13
C GLN A 80 4.08 22.76 1.49
N THR A 81 3.24 23.79 1.61
CA THR A 81 2.43 24.04 2.81
C THR A 81 1.46 22.90 3.06
N SER A 82 0.73 22.46 2.03
CA SER A 82 -0.23 21.35 2.14
C SER A 82 0.44 20.06 2.61
N ILE A 83 1.65 19.74 2.12
CA ILE A 83 2.42 18.58 2.58
C ILE A 83 2.75 18.72 4.06
N LYS A 84 3.26 19.89 4.48
CA LYS A 84 3.63 20.13 5.89
C LYS A 84 2.42 20.01 6.82
N ASP A 85 1.28 20.55 6.41
CA ASP A 85 0.06 20.52 7.24
C ASP A 85 -0.47 19.09 7.40
N VAL A 86 -0.58 18.34 6.30
CA VAL A 86 -1.03 16.94 6.33
C VAL A 86 -0.06 16.07 7.12
N THR A 87 1.26 16.24 6.94
CA THR A 87 2.24 15.43 7.69
C THR A 87 2.25 15.80 9.16
N GLN A 88 2.09 17.07 9.51
CA GLN A 88 1.99 17.52 10.90
C GLN A 88 0.74 16.94 11.58
N ALA A 89 -0.43 17.04 10.95
CA ALA A 89 -1.68 16.47 11.46
C ALA A 89 -1.58 14.94 11.63
N TYR A 90 -0.91 14.25 10.70
CA TYR A 90 -0.67 12.82 10.80
C TYR A 90 0.23 12.47 12.00
N LYS A 91 1.34 13.18 12.17
CA LYS A 91 2.25 12.99 13.31
C LYS A 91 1.57 13.26 14.65
N GLU A 92 0.74 14.30 14.73
CA GLU A 92 -0.03 14.61 15.94
C GLU A 92 -1.01 13.49 16.27
N SER A 93 -1.69 12.94 15.26
CA SER A 93 -2.58 11.79 15.43
C SER A 93 -1.83 10.57 15.96
N LEU A 94 -0.63 10.27 15.42
CA LEU A 94 0.21 9.18 15.90
C LEU A 94 0.71 9.41 17.33
N LYS A 95 1.15 10.63 17.67
CA LYS A 95 1.58 10.98 19.03
C LYS A 95 0.43 10.82 20.04
N LYS A 96 -0.78 11.28 19.71
CA LYS A 96 -1.96 11.11 20.56
C LYS A 96 -2.32 9.64 20.77
N GLN A 97 -2.20 8.79 19.73
CA GLN A 97 -2.39 7.35 19.89
C GLN A 97 -1.36 6.75 20.87
N ILE A 98 -0.09 7.15 20.77
CA ILE A 98 0.96 6.68 21.68
C ILE A 98 0.66 7.09 23.12
N THR A 99 0.32 8.36 23.36
CA THR A 99 0.02 8.86 24.72
C THR A 99 -1.20 8.17 25.32
N LEU A 100 -2.28 8.00 24.54
CA LEU A 100 -3.48 7.29 24.99
C LEU A 100 -3.17 5.83 25.34
N ILE A 101 -2.37 5.14 24.53
CA ILE A 101 -1.96 3.76 24.83
C ILE A 101 -1.15 3.73 26.12
N ASP A 102 -0.20 4.65 26.32
CA ASP A 102 0.62 4.70 27.53
C ASP A 102 -0.23 4.97 28.79
N GLU A 103 -1.16 5.91 28.72
CA GLU A 103 -2.09 6.23 29.81
C GLU A 103 -3.04 5.06 30.12
N ALA A 104 -3.64 4.48 29.09
CA ALA A 104 -4.54 3.34 29.24
C ALA A 104 -3.80 2.08 29.73
N THR A 105 -2.50 1.94 29.44
CA THR A 105 -1.67 0.86 29.98
C THR A 105 -1.42 1.03 31.49
N LYS A 106 -1.36 2.27 32.00
CA LYS A 106 -1.22 2.56 33.43
C LYS A 106 -2.52 2.29 34.21
N GLU A 107 -3.65 2.68 33.64
CA GLU A 107 -4.98 2.51 34.26
C GLU A 107 -5.51 1.07 34.15
N GLY A 108 -5.04 0.32 33.15
CA GLY A 108 -5.41 -1.07 32.92
C GLY A 108 -6.55 -1.26 31.91
N ALA A 109 -7.12 -2.45 31.87
CA ALA A 109 -8.05 -2.87 30.81
C ALA A 109 -9.41 -2.16 30.84
N SER A 110 -9.77 -1.50 31.95
CA SER A 110 -11.05 -0.82 32.15
C SER A 110 -10.98 0.70 31.95
N SER A 111 -9.89 1.21 31.39
CA SER A 111 -9.75 2.65 31.12
C SER A 111 -10.73 3.10 30.03
N SER A 112 -11.47 4.18 30.27
CA SER A 112 -12.32 4.82 29.28
C SER A 112 -11.53 5.38 28.09
N LYS A 113 -10.21 5.58 28.24
CA LYS A 113 -9.32 6.10 27.20
C LYS A 113 -9.18 5.18 25.99
N TRP A 114 -9.56 3.91 26.13
CA TRP A 114 -9.61 2.98 24.99
C TRP A 114 -10.70 3.35 23.98
N ASP A 115 -11.75 4.06 24.41
CA ASP A 115 -12.89 4.43 23.57
C ASP A 115 -12.56 5.58 22.59
N ASP A 116 -11.58 6.42 22.93
CA ASP A 116 -11.12 7.54 22.09
C ASP A 116 -10.15 7.08 20.98
N LEU A 117 -9.49 5.93 21.16
CA LEU A 117 -8.45 5.44 20.26
C LEU A 117 -8.91 5.20 18.81
N PRO A 118 -10.12 4.68 18.53
CA PRO A 118 -10.65 4.54 17.17
C PRO A 118 -10.74 5.85 16.39
N GLN A 119 -11.05 6.98 17.05
CA GLN A 119 -11.13 8.27 16.40
C GLN A 119 -9.77 8.67 15.81
N PHE A 120 -8.71 8.61 16.62
CA PHE A 120 -7.36 8.95 16.17
C PHE A 120 -6.81 7.97 15.14
N ARG A 121 -7.24 6.70 15.16
CA ARG A 121 -6.90 5.72 14.11
C ARG A 121 -7.54 6.05 12.78
N THR A 122 -8.79 6.48 12.81
CA THR A 122 -9.54 6.89 11.61
C THR A 122 -8.91 8.15 11.02
N GLN A 123 -8.65 9.17 11.85
CA GLN A 123 -7.96 10.39 11.43
C GLN A 123 -6.56 10.09 10.85
N ALA A 124 -5.79 9.22 11.50
CA ALA A 124 -4.50 8.78 10.99
C ALA A 124 -4.59 8.11 9.61
N ALA A 125 -5.60 7.26 9.39
CA ALA A 125 -5.83 6.60 8.11
C ALA A 125 -6.21 7.61 7.00
N GLU A 126 -7.06 8.58 7.31
CA GLU A 126 -7.45 9.65 6.37
C GLU A 126 -6.25 10.52 5.98
N MET A 127 -5.45 10.97 6.95
CA MET A 127 -4.26 11.79 6.67
C MET A 127 -3.22 11.01 5.87
N SER A 128 -3.05 9.71 6.16
CA SER A 128 -2.18 8.83 5.37
C SER A 128 -2.63 8.74 3.91
N GLN A 129 -3.94 8.59 3.65
CA GLN A 129 -4.48 8.59 2.29
C GLN A 129 -4.28 9.93 1.57
N GLN A 130 -4.51 11.06 2.26
CA GLN A 130 -4.27 12.39 1.69
C GLN A 130 -2.79 12.59 1.34
N PHE A 131 -1.89 12.18 2.23
CA PHE A 131 -0.45 12.24 1.98
C PHE A 131 -0.05 11.40 0.76
N GLN A 132 -0.58 10.18 0.60
CA GLN A 132 -0.31 9.36 -0.59
C GLN A 132 -0.80 10.03 -1.89
N LYS A 133 -1.96 10.70 -1.87
CA LYS A 133 -2.45 11.47 -3.03
C LYS A 133 -1.50 12.62 -3.40
N LEU A 134 -0.97 13.33 -2.40
CA LEU A 134 0.01 14.40 -2.63
C LEU A 134 1.31 13.85 -3.23
N VAL A 135 1.81 12.72 -2.72
CA VAL A 135 3.01 12.05 -3.26
C VAL A 135 2.81 11.66 -4.72
N VAL A 136 1.66 11.07 -5.09
CA VAL A 136 1.35 10.74 -6.49
C VAL A 136 1.33 12.00 -7.35
N THR A 137 0.67 13.06 -6.89
CA THR A 137 0.61 14.35 -7.61
C THR A 137 2.02 14.90 -7.87
N ILE A 138 2.90 14.88 -6.88
CA ILE A 138 4.28 15.37 -7.01
C ILE A 138 5.09 14.49 -7.97
N ASN A 139 4.89 13.17 -7.94
CA ASN A 139 5.54 12.28 -8.90
C ASN A 139 5.06 12.54 -10.34
N THR A 140 3.77 12.85 -10.54
CA THR A 140 3.26 13.24 -11.86
C THR A 140 3.87 14.56 -12.35
N LEU A 141 4.01 15.55 -11.46
CA LEU A 141 4.71 16.81 -11.75
C LEU A 141 6.18 16.57 -12.11
N GLY A 142 6.84 15.64 -11.41
CA GLY A 142 8.20 15.21 -11.73
C GLY A 142 8.32 14.56 -13.11
N GLY A 143 7.32 13.76 -13.51
CA GLY A 143 7.23 13.20 -14.85
C GLY A 143 7.08 14.27 -15.94
N ILE A 144 6.24 15.28 -15.70
CA ILE A 144 6.06 16.43 -16.61
C ILE A 144 7.37 17.23 -16.71
N ALA A 145 8.05 17.49 -15.59
CA ALA A 145 9.30 18.24 -15.56
C ALA A 145 10.46 17.53 -16.29
N LYS A 146 10.40 16.20 -16.41
CA LYS A 146 11.39 15.37 -17.12
C LYS A 146 11.05 15.15 -18.60
N ASN A 147 9.89 15.59 -19.08
CA ASN A 147 9.46 15.32 -20.45
C ASN A 147 10.19 16.23 -21.45
N GLU A 148 11.16 15.65 -22.17
CA GLU A 148 11.98 16.33 -23.17
C GLU A 148 11.18 16.90 -24.34
N THR A 149 10.09 16.24 -24.74
CA THR A 149 9.25 16.70 -25.87
C THR A 149 8.57 18.04 -25.55
N LEU A 150 8.07 18.20 -24.32
CA LEU A 150 7.48 19.45 -23.88
C LEU A 150 8.53 20.56 -23.79
N LYS A 151 9.74 20.24 -23.30
CA LYS A 151 10.86 21.19 -23.27
C LYS A 151 11.22 21.71 -24.66
N TYR A 152 11.23 20.83 -25.66
CA TYR A 152 11.53 21.21 -27.05
C TYR A 152 10.42 22.06 -27.68
N ILE A 153 9.15 21.67 -27.46
CA ILE A 153 7.99 22.36 -28.05
C ILE A 153 7.83 23.77 -27.50
N THR A 154 7.99 23.96 -26.18
CA THR A 154 7.73 25.29 -25.58
C THR A 154 8.91 26.23 -25.68
N GLN A 155 10.13 25.74 -25.95
CA GLN A 155 11.38 26.51 -25.93
C GLN A 155 11.63 27.30 -24.63
N GLN A 156 10.86 27.04 -23.57
CA GLN A 156 10.91 27.74 -22.28
C GLN A 156 11.86 27.04 -21.31
N GLU A 157 13.15 27.03 -21.66
CA GLU A 157 14.16 26.30 -20.87
C GLU A 157 14.25 26.77 -19.41
N LYS A 158 14.15 28.09 -19.18
CA LYS A 158 14.24 28.68 -17.83
C LYS A 158 13.15 28.18 -16.89
N GLN A 159 11.91 28.11 -17.36
CA GLN A 159 10.76 27.65 -16.58
C GLN A 159 10.86 26.16 -16.21
N PHE A 160 11.32 25.31 -17.13
CA PHE A 160 11.55 23.89 -16.84
C PHE A 160 12.70 23.66 -15.85
N GLN A 161 13.76 24.47 -15.93
CA GLN A 161 14.85 24.43 -14.94
C GLN A 161 14.35 24.84 -13.54
N LEU A 162 13.54 25.90 -13.45
CA LEU A 162 12.90 26.34 -12.20
C LEU A 162 11.98 25.25 -11.63
N LEU A 163 11.13 24.66 -12.48
CA LEU A 163 10.22 23.57 -12.11
C LEU A 163 10.98 22.35 -11.59
N SER A 164 12.06 21.94 -12.27
CA SER A 164 12.92 20.82 -11.86
C SER A 164 13.60 21.08 -10.51
N LYS A 165 14.08 22.30 -10.27
CA LYS A 165 14.67 22.71 -8.98
C LYS A 165 13.63 22.62 -7.85
N LYS A 166 12.44 23.20 -8.06
CA LYS A 166 11.36 23.17 -7.06
C LYS A 166 10.85 21.76 -6.77
N HIS A 167 10.73 20.93 -7.80
CA HIS A 167 10.37 19.53 -7.62
C HIS A 167 11.38 18.77 -6.75
N LYS A 168 12.69 18.94 -6.98
CA LYS A 168 13.74 18.33 -6.13
C LYS A 168 13.68 18.81 -4.67
N GLU A 169 13.34 20.07 -4.44
CA GLU A 169 13.11 20.61 -3.08
C GLU A 169 11.93 19.89 -2.40
N LEU A 170 10.83 19.67 -3.12
CA LEU A 170 9.67 18.94 -2.61
C LEU A 170 9.96 17.46 -2.36
N GLU A 171 10.67 16.78 -3.26
CA GLU A 171 11.08 15.37 -3.07
C GLU A 171 11.89 15.20 -1.78
N LYS A 172 12.88 16.06 -1.54
CA LYS A 172 13.68 16.05 -0.30
C LYS A 172 12.81 16.25 0.94
N LEU A 173 11.83 17.16 0.87
CA LEU A 173 10.91 17.40 1.97
C LEU A 173 10.04 16.16 2.25
N ILE A 174 9.47 15.54 1.22
CA ILE A 174 8.66 14.32 1.36
C ILE A 174 9.46 13.20 2.02
N ILE A 175 10.68 12.93 1.53
CA ILE A 175 11.54 11.87 2.08
C ILE A 175 11.78 12.11 3.57
N LYS A 176 12.18 13.33 3.95
CA LYS A 176 12.38 13.70 5.35
C LYS A 176 11.12 13.47 6.20
N GLN A 177 9.95 13.89 5.70
CA GLN A 177 8.68 13.70 6.42
C GLN A 177 8.31 12.21 6.56
N MET A 178 8.56 11.40 5.53
CA MET A 178 8.31 9.96 5.55
C MET A 178 9.17 9.23 6.58
N GLU A 179 10.45 9.59 6.70
CA GLU A 179 11.35 9.02 7.71
C GLU A 179 10.87 9.32 9.13
N GLU A 180 10.46 10.57 9.40
CA GLU A 180 9.94 10.97 10.71
C GLU A 180 8.62 10.24 11.05
N ILE A 181 7.72 10.10 10.08
CA ILE A 181 6.46 9.35 10.23
C ILE A 181 6.75 7.88 10.53
N LYS A 182 7.65 7.25 9.76
CA LYS A 182 8.03 5.85 9.94
C LYS A 182 8.59 5.60 11.35
N GLY A 183 9.41 6.52 11.86
CA GLY A 183 9.92 6.45 13.23
C GLY A 183 8.81 6.50 14.30
N LEU A 184 7.73 7.26 14.08
CA LEU A 184 6.58 7.29 14.98
C LEU A 184 5.72 6.03 14.87
N GLU A 185 5.52 5.51 13.66
CA GLU A 185 4.79 4.25 13.43
C GLU A 185 5.50 3.08 14.10
N GLU A 186 6.84 3.02 14.03
CA GLU A 186 7.65 2.01 14.71
C GLU A 186 7.49 2.10 16.23
N LYS A 187 7.52 3.31 16.80
CA LYS A 187 7.27 3.53 18.24
C LYS A 187 5.86 3.08 18.64
N LEU A 188 4.84 3.40 17.84
CA LEU A 188 3.46 2.97 18.09
C LEU A 188 3.33 1.44 18.04
N LEU A 189 3.96 0.78 17.07
CA LEU A 189 3.99 -0.67 16.97
C LEU A 189 4.69 -1.31 18.17
N GLN A 190 5.79 -0.73 18.65
CA GLN A 190 6.49 -1.19 19.83
C GLN A 190 5.60 -1.11 21.08
N LYS A 191 4.93 0.02 21.30
CA LYS A 191 3.96 0.18 22.41
C LYS A 191 2.81 -0.81 22.34
N ASN A 192 2.28 -1.06 21.15
CA ASN A 192 1.24 -2.07 20.95
C ASN A 192 1.73 -3.49 21.29
N ARG A 193 2.99 -3.83 20.97
CA ARG A 193 3.58 -5.13 21.33
C ARG A 193 3.74 -5.27 22.84
N GLU A 194 4.24 -4.24 23.52
CA GLU A 194 4.40 -4.19 24.97
C GLU A 194 3.06 -4.41 25.68
N ASN A 195 2.02 -3.66 25.27
CA ASN A 195 0.68 -3.80 25.82
C ASN A 195 0.14 -5.25 25.69
N ILE A 196 0.29 -5.86 24.50
CA ILE A 196 -0.14 -7.25 24.27
C ILE A 196 0.66 -8.25 25.13
N SER A 197 1.95 -8.01 25.39
CA SER A 197 2.77 -8.91 26.24
C SER A 197 2.38 -8.85 27.72
N ILE A 198 2.06 -7.67 28.26
CA ILE A 198 1.66 -7.49 29.66
C ILE A 198 0.31 -8.19 29.92
N GLN A 199 -0.61 -8.14 28.94
CA GLN A 199 -1.93 -8.77 29.08
C GLN A 199 -1.93 -10.30 28.89
N ARG A 200 -0.98 -10.86 28.10
CA ARG A 200 -0.91 -12.32 27.86
C ARG A 200 -0.59 -13.12 29.12
N GLY A 201 0.11 -12.56 30.10
CA GLY A 201 0.41 -13.19 31.39
C GLY A 201 -0.74 -13.11 32.40
N ASN A 202 -1.62 -12.12 32.30
CA ASN A 202 -2.67 -11.86 33.31
C ASN A 202 -3.97 -12.65 33.07
N LYS A 203 -4.04 -13.38 31.95
CA LYS A 203 -5.04 -14.42 31.70
C LYS A 203 -4.35 -15.78 31.69
N GLN A 204 -3.82 -16.21 32.84
CA GLN A 204 -3.84 -17.65 33.08
C GLN A 204 -5.26 -18.11 32.80
N ARG A 205 -5.47 -18.91 31.75
CA ARG A 205 -6.76 -19.53 31.47
C ARG A 205 -7.12 -20.34 32.72
N ARG A 206 -7.88 -19.76 33.64
CA ARG A 206 -8.32 -20.44 34.87
C ARG A 206 -9.22 -21.64 34.56
N CYS A 207 -9.85 -21.64 33.39
CA CYS A 207 -10.57 -22.78 32.87
C CYS A 207 -9.70 -23.59 31.90
N ARG A 208 -9.43 -24.85 32.27
CA ARG A 208 -9.11 -25.91 31.30
C ARG A 208 -10.21 -25.93 30.23
N GLN A 209 -9.83 -26.23 28.99
CA GLN A 209 -10.80 -26.39 27.90
C GLN A 209 -11.91 -27.35 28.36
N LYS A 210 -13.17 -26.88 28.46
CA LYS A 210 -14.31 -27.64 29.02
C LYS A 210 -14.48 -29.01 28.35
N HIS A 211 -14.18 -29.07 27.05
CA HIS A 211 -14.10 -30.31 26.30
C HIS A 211 -12.63 -30.61 25.99
N GLN A 212 -12.04 -31.51 26.74
CA GLN A 212 -10.82 -32.20 26.33
C GLN A 212 -11.27 -33.40 25.49
N ASN A 213 -10.79 -33.50 24.25
CA ASN A 213 -11.08 -34.64 23.41
C ASN A 213 -10.56 -35.90 24.13
N LYS A 214 -11.45 -36.83 24.53
CA LYS A 214 -11.08 -38.09 25.19
C LYS A 214 -10.20 -38.98 24.31
N THR A 215 -10.36 -38.81 23.00
CA THR A 215 -9.58 -39.51 21.98
C THR A 215 -9.07 -38.48 20.97
N SER A 216 -7.84 -38.65 20.50
CA SER A 216 -7.32 -37.84 19.41
C SER A 216 -8.19 -38.03 18.17
N PHE A 217 -8.43 -36.96 17.42
CA PHE A 217 -9.23 -37.01 16.20
C PHE A 217 -8.59 -38.00 15.21
N LYS A 218 -9.24 -39.14 14.98
CA LYS A 218 -8.80 -40.14 14.00
C LYS A 218 -9.48 -39.83 12.67
N ASN A 219 -8.68 -39.45 11.67
CA ASN A 219 -9.16 -39.21 10.30
C ASN A 219 -9.80 -40.46 9.64
N SER A 220 -9.71 -41.64 10.28
CA SER A 220 -10.34 -42.89 9.86
C SER A 220 -11.74 -43.11 10.41
N LEU A 221 -12.19 -42.35 11.41
CA LEU A 221 -13.42 -42.66 12.13
C LEU A 221 -14.68 -42.34 11.30
N HIS A 222 -14.64 -41.28 10.49
CA HIS A 222 -15.83 -40.79 9.77
C HIS A 222 -15.63 -40.60 8.27
N ASN A 223 -14.39 -40.69 7.76
CA ASN A 223 -14.10 -40.52 6.35
C ASN A 223 -13.38 -41.76 5.81
N THR A 224 -14.14 -42.62 5.14
CA THR A 224 -13.70 -43.87 4.51
C THR A 224 -13.55 -43.75 2.99
N SER A 225 -13.64 -42.53 2.45
CA SER A 225 -13.50 -42.28 1.02
C SER A 225 -12.20 -42.87 0.48
N GLN A 226 -12.23 -43.29 -0.79
CA GLN A 226 -11.07 -43.84 -1.48
C GLN A 226 -9.88 -42.86 -1.45
N ARG A 227 -10.16 -41.56 -1.54
CA ARG A 227 -9.18 -40.48 -1.34
C ARG A 227 -8.51 -40.52 0.05
N THR A 228 -9.28 -40.74 1.11
CA THR A 228 -8.73 -40.86 2.47
C THR A 228 -7.93 -42.16 2.66
N LYS A 229 -8.28 -43.25 1.97
CA LYS A 229 -7.46 -44.48 1.95
C LYS A 229 -6.14 -44.26 1.23
N LEU A 230 -6.16 -43.64 0.05
CA LEU A 230 -4.96 -43.28 -0.71
C LEU A 230 -4.02 -42.41 0.13
N ILE A 231 -4.52 -41.33 0.75
CA ILE A 231 -3.72 -40.44 1.61
C ILE A 231 -3.11 -41.17 2.82
N LYS A 232 -3.78 -42.20 3.36
CA LYS A 232 -3.23 -42.99 4.48
C LYS A 232 -2.14 -43.95 4.05
N ASN A 233 -2.23 -44.46 2.83
CA ASN A 233 -1.30 -45.44 2.25
C ASN A 233 -0.06 -44.80 1.62
N ILE A 234 0.00 -43.46 1.51
CA ILE A 234 1.21 -42.74 1.09
C ILE A 234 2.36 -43.10 2.04
N GLN A 235 3.35 -43.83 1.53
CA GLN A 235 4.60 -44.10 2.23
C GLN A 235 5.60 -42.99 1.92
N VAL A 236 6.08 -42.30 2.95
CA VAL A 236 7.08 -41.23 2.81
C VAL A 236 8.47 -41.88 2.84
N ARG A 237 9.06 -42.07 1.65
CA ARG A 237 10.44 -42.55 1.47
C ARG A 237 11.35 -41.38 1.03
N ASP A 238 12.65 -41.50 1.28
CA ASP A 238 13.71 -40.54 0.86
C ASP A 238 13.57 -39.08 1.34
N CYS A 239 13.14 -38.88 2.60
CA CYS A 239 13.09 -37.58 3.27
C CYS A 239 14.08 -37.51 4.46
N CYS A 240 14.61 -36.32 4.78
CA CYS A 240 15.40 -36.15 6.00
C CYS A 240 14.52 -36.34 7.26
N VAL A 241 15.13 -36.72 8.39
CA VAL A 241 14.43 -37.05 9.66
C VAL A 241 13.45 -35.94 10.08
N LYS A 242 13.84 -34.68 9.91
CA LYS A 242 13.02 -33.51 10.24
C LYS A 242 11.79 -33.36 9.34
N CYS A 243 11.94 -33.52 8.03
CA CYS A 243 10.84 -33.40 7.08
C CYS A 243 9.91 -34.60 7.11
N LYS A 244 10.42 -35.79 7.44
CA LYS A 244 9.61 -37.00 7.65
C LYS A 244 8.54 -36.76 8.73
N GLY A 245 8.92 -36.24 9.89
CA GLY A 245 7.96 -35.93 10.96
C GLY A 245 6.92 -34.85 10.58
N ILE A 246 7.31 -33.85 9.78
CA ILE A 246 6.40 -32.77 9.35
C ILE A 246 5.40 -33.27 8.29
N ILE A 247 5.85 -34.09 7.33
CA ILE A 247 5.01 -34.64 6.26
C ILE A 247 4.05 -35.70 6.82
N GLU A 248 4.52 -36.54 7.74
CA GLU A 248 3.67 -37.50 8.45
C GLU A 248 2.57 -36.80 9.27
N TRP A 249 2.89 -35.65 9.90
CA TRP A 249 1.90 -34.82 10.57
C TRP A 249 0.93 -34.16 9.56
N LYS A 250 1.43 -33.51 8.50
CA LYS A 250 0.63 -32.73 7.54
C LYS A 250 0.28 -33.51 6.26
N ARG A 251 -0.43 -34.64 6.40
CA ARG A 251 -0.84 -35.50 5.26
C ARG A 251 -1.70 -34.81 4.19
N ASN A 252 -2.41 -33.72 4.51
CA ASN A 252 -3.38 -33.13 3.58
C ASN A 252 -2.80 -32.11 2.57
N GLN A 253 -1.58 -31.58 2.77
CA GLN A 253 -0.92 -30.67 1.81
C GLN A 253 0.61 -30.64 2.00
N PRO A 254 1.38 -31.55 1.39
CA PRO A 254 2.84 -31.42 1.36
C PRO A 254 3.23 -30.32 0.35
N ARG A 255 3.90 -29.24 0.79
CA ARG A 255 4.35 -28.13 -0.08
C ARG A 255 5.87 -28.09 -0.38
N ARG A 256 6.66 -29.05 0.15
CA ARG A 256 7.82 -29.76 -0.47
C ARG A 256 8.86 -30.28 0.54
N CYS A 257 9.37 -31.49 0.30
CA CYS A 257 10.74 -31.88 0.66
C CYS A 257 11.21 -33.06 -0.20
N VAL A 258 12.40 -32.89 -0.77
CA VAL A 258 13.40 -33.93 -1.09
C VAL A 258 14.74 -33.20 -0.98
N ARG A 259 15.65 -33.53 -0.03
CA ARG A 259 16.96 -32.85 0.19
C ARG A 259 16.96 -31.28 0.29
N CYS A 260 15.75 -30.71 0.26
CA CYS A 260 15.24 -29.37 0.57
C CYS A 260 15.75 -28.14 -0.21
N ASP A 261 15.35 -27.99 -1.48
CA ASP A 261 15.17 -26.64 -2.06
C ASP A 261 13.84 -25.98 -1.61
N GLN A 262 13.68 -26.00 -0.28
CA GLN A 262 12.89 -25.20 0.67
C GLN A 262 11.37 -24.97 0.46
N GLY A 263 10.52 -25.03 1.49
CA GLY A 263 10.76 -25.02 2.95
C GLY A 263 9.75 -25.87 3.76
N PRO A 264 9.77 -25.80 5.13
CA PRO A 264 10.10 -24.61 5.90
C PRO A 264 11.28 -24.77 6.90
N GLY A 265 12.46 -24.23 6.53
CA GLY A 265 13.54 -23.84 7.47
C GLY A 265 14.97 -24.37 7.16
N LYS A 266 15.57 -23.96 6.03
CA LYS A 266 16.97 -24.02 5.53
C LYS A 266 17.77 -25.34 5.64
N CYS A 267 18.11 -26.00 4.52
CA CYS A 267 19.20 -27.01 4.40
C CYS A 267 19.72 -27.11 2.92
N GLN A 268 20.96 -27.58 2.75
CA GLN A 268 21.88 -27.47 1.59
C GLN A 268 22.00 -28.78 0.77
N THR A 269 22.34 -28.63 -0.52
CA THR A 269 22.74 -29.58 -1.61
C THR A 269 21.62 -30.24 -2.45
N GLY A 270 21.64 -29.91 -3.75
CA GLY A 270 20.59 -30.17 -4.72
C GLY A 270 20.73 -31.47 -5.52
N VAL A 271 19.60 -32.19 -5.65
CA VAL A 271 19.10 -33.05 -6.76
C VAL A 271 17.60 -33.31 -6.48
N SER A 272 16.75 -33.50 -7.51
CA SER A 272 15.27 -33.67 -7.48
C SER A 272 14.79 -35.11 -7.12
N CYS A 273 13.65 -35.28 -6.41
CA CYS A 273 12.90 -36.57 -6.36
C CYS A 273 11.36 -36.39 -6.50
N TYR A 274 10.70 -37.49 -6.88
CA TYR A 274 9.27 -37.65 -7.13
C TYR A 274 8.56 -38.46 -6.03
N VAL A 275 7.24 -38.29 -5.90
CA VAL A 275 6.35 -39.19 -5.15
C VAL A 275 5.91 -40.31 -6.10
N TYR A 276 6.23 -41.57 -5.80
CA TYR A 276 5.64 -42.71 -6.50
C TYR A 276 4.24 -43.00 -5.93
N GLU A 277 3.22 -42.92 -6.78
CA GLU A 277 2.02 -43.74 -6.60
C GLU A 277 2.40 -45.17 -6.99
N MET A 278 2.51 -46.06 -6.00
CA MET A 278 2.37 -47.50 -6.27
C MET A 278 0.87 -47.79 -6.26
N TRP A 279 0.34 -48.09 -7.44
CA TRP A 279 -0.94 -48.76 -7.63
C TRP A 279 -0.92 -50.14 -6.97
#